data_AF-A0A960TQX3-F1
#
_entry.id   AF-A0A960TQX3-F1
#
_cell.length_a   1.000
_cell.length_b   1.000
_cell.length_c   1.000
_cell.angle_alpha   90.00
_cell.angle_beta   90.00
_cell.angle_gamma   90.00
#
_symmetry.space_group_name_H-M   'P 1'
#
loop_
_entity.id
_entity.type
_entity.pdbx_description
1 polymer ?
#
loop_
_entity_poly.entity_id
_entity_poly.type
_entity_poly.pdbx_seq_one_letter_code
_entity_poly.pdbx_strand_id
1 'polypeptide(L)'
;MRNSFYLALYITAAILSATDGYKYLSDRDYSKAFKILAENSPHQEVIVQEILKRIRPGDSYLEIGPGDGKIARNIAPLFKKATYVEPNALFAAELEGTVYHSTWEEVEIDEEFDLAVCSHVLYHVPTCAWKEFIGKIAERSKMTVVVMECAGSQLNKLLCRYNP
;
A
#
# COMPACT_ATOMS: atom_id res chain seq x y z
N MET A 1 22.38 8.69 9.63
CA MET A 1 21.12 8.28 10.28
C MET A 1 20.01 8.40 9.25
N ARG A 2 19.51 7.28 8.73
CA ARG A 2 18.36 7.24 7.82
C ARG A 2 17.10 7.35 8.70
N ASN A 3 16.33 8.43 8.55
CA ASN A 3 15.04 8.54 9.23
C ASN A 3 13.98 7.86 8.36
N SER A 4 13.79 6.56 8.54
CA SER A 4 12.65 5.85 7.96
C SER A 4 11.40 6.23 8.73
N PHE A 5 10.51 6.99 8.10
CA PHE A 5 9.22 7.38 8.69
C PHE A 5 8.11 6.51 8.12
N TYR A 6 7.35 5.86 9.01
CA TYR A 6 6.19 5.06 8.67
C TYR A 6 4.92 5.87 8.91
N LEU A 7 4.19 6.20 7.84
CA LEU A 7 2.85 6.77 7.95
C LEU A 7 1.84 5.63 7.72
N ALA A 8 1.25 5.14 8.81
CA ALA A 8 0.07 4.29 8.75
C ALA A 8 -1.15 5.21 8.67
N LEU A 9 -1.79 5.27 7.50
CA LEU A 9 -3.04 6.00 7.34
C LEU A 9 -4.21 5.04 7.65
N TYR A 10 -4.95 5.33 8.71
CA TYR A 10 -6.07 4.50 9.15
C TYR A 10 -7.38 5.05 8.60
N ILE A 11 -8.01 4.32 7.69
CA ILE A 11 -9.42 4.55 7.36
C ILE A 11 -10.25 3.53 8.13
N THR A 12 -11.03 4.01 9.09
CA THR A 12 -12.02 3.20 9.81
C THR A 12 -13.21 2.97 8.87
N ALA A 13 -13.26 1.82 8.20
CA ALA A 13 -14.51 1.32 7.63
C ALA A 13 -15.34 0.70 8.77
N ALA A 14 -16.20 1.51 9.38
CA ALA A 14 -17.21 0.99 10.30
C ALA A 14 -18.28 0.26 9.49
N ILE A 15 -18.11 -1.05 9.26
CA ILE A 15 -19.22 -1.93 8.91
C ILE A 15 -19.18 -3.16 9.83
N LEU A 16 -20.10 -3.13 10.80
CA LEU A 16 -20.63 -4.22 11.62
C LEU A 16 -19.72 -4.81 12.70
N SER A 17 -19.70 -4.12 13.85
CA SER A 17 -19.68 -4.82 15.13
C SER A 17 -21.10 -5.23 15.54
N ALA A 18 -21.21 -6.43 16.10
CA ALA A 18 -22.35 -7.02 16.80
C ALA A 18 -23.34 -7.82 15.93
N THR A 19 -23.06 -9.10 15.74
CA THR A 19 -23.81 -10.21 16.38
C THR A 19 -23.15 -11.54 16.01
N ASP A 20 -23.18 -12.48 16.95
CA ASP A 20 -22.53 -13.79 16.86
C ASP A 20 -22.82 -14.53 15.55
N GLY A 21 -21.75 -15.01 14.91
CA GLY A 21 -21.81 -15.98 13.82
C GLY A 21 -21.67 -15.40 12.42
N TYR A 22 -20.44 -15.07 12.00
CA TYR A 22 -20.12 -14.89 10.58
C TYR A 22 -19.04 -15.88 10.12
N LYS A 23 -19.39 -16.65 9.07
CA LYS A 23 -18.44 -17.30 8.17
C LYS A 23 -17.49 -16.22 7.64
N TYR A 24 -16.18 -16.48 7.68
CA TYR A 24 -15.20 -15.70 6.94
C TYR A 24 -15.69 -15.50 5.50
N LEU A 25 -15.77 -14.25 5.04
CA LEU A 25 -16.03 -13.95 3.63
C LEU A 25 -14.97 -14.70 2.81
N SER A 26 -15.39 -15.34 1.72
CA SER A 26 -14.42 -15.88 0.78
C SER A 26 -13.55 -14.76 0.21
N ASP A 27 -12.34 -15.05 -0.28
CA ASP A 27 -11.44 -14.04 -0.88
C ASP A 27 -12.16 -13.21 -1.97
N ARG A 28 -13.08 -13.86 -2.70
CA ARG A 28 -13.93 -13.24 -3.71
C ARG A 28 -14.95 -12.26 -3.12
N ASP A 29 -15.58 -12.63 -2.01
CA ASP A 29 -16.57 -11.79 -1.34
C ASP A 29 -15.93 -10.62 -0.59
N TYR A 30 -14.73 -10.83 -0.02
CA TYR A 30 -13.91 -9.76 0.54
C TYR A 30 -13.47 -8.78 -0.55
N SER A 31 -12.92 -9.27 -1.67
CA SER A 31 -12.54 -8.43 -2.81
C SER A 31 -13.71 -7.58 -3.33
N LYS A 32 -14.91 -8.16 -3.39
CA LYS A 32 -16.13 -7.43 -3.79
C LYS A 32 -16.55 -6.38 -2.77
N ALA A 33 -16.52 -6.70 -1.47
CA ALA A 33 -16.84 -5.74 -0.41
C ALA A 33 -15.83 -4.59 -0.37
N PHE A 34 -14.54 -4.91 -0.51
CA PHE A 34 -13.47 -3.92 -0.61
C PHE A 34 -13.64 -3.02 -1.83
N LYS A 35 -13.99 -3.59 -3.00
CA LYS A 35 -14.28 -2.80 -4.20
C LYS A 35 -15.42 -1.81 -3.99
N ILE A 36 -16.51 -2.23 -3.34
CA ILE A 36 -17.65 -1.35 -3.02
C ILE A 36 -17.22 -0.24 -2.06
N LEU A 37 -16.47 -0.57 -1.01
CA LEU A 37 -15.94 0.43 -0.08
C LEU A 37 -15.02 1.40 -0.79
N ALA A 38 -14.11 0.89 -1.64
CA ALA A 38 -13.15 1.69 -2.37
C ALA A 38 -13.82 2.62 -3.40
N GLU A 39 -14.95 2.22 -3.96
CA GLU A 39 -15.74 3.04 -4.87
C GLU A 39 -16.58 4.12 -4.15
N ASN A 40 -16.82 3.99 -2.84
CA ASN A 40 -17.74 4.85 -2.08
C ASN A 40 -17.08 5.57 -0.89
N SER A 41 -15.75 5.52 -0.77
CA SER A 41 -14.99 6.10 0.35
C SER A 41 -13.95 7.09 -0.15
N PRO A 42 -13.77 8.27 0.49
CA PRO A 42 -12.74 9.23 0.14
C PRO A 42 -11.31 8.79 0.54
N HIS A 43 -11.12 7.55 1.00
CA HIS A 43 -9.83 7.03 1.48
C HIS A 43 -8.64 7.28 0.53
N GLN A 44 -8.83 7.07 -0.79
CA GLN A 44 -7.78 7.33 -1.78
C GLN A 44 -7.39 8.82 -1.81
N GLU A 45 -8.36 9.72 -1.71
CA GLU A 45 -8.09 11.16 -1.66
C GLU A 45 -7.30 11.53 -0.40
N VAL A 46 -7.62 10.95 0.76
CA VAL A 46 -6.87 11.21 2.00
C VAL A 46 -5.42 10.73 1.88
N ILE A 47 -5.18 9.54 1.30
CA ILE A 47 -3.83 9.02 1.06
C ILE A 47 -3.06 9.98 0.15
N VAL A 48 -3.67 10.40 -0.96
CA VAL A 48 -3.07 11.35 -1.89
C VAL A 48 -2.74 12.65 -1.16
N GLN A 49 -3.67 13.26 -0.44
CA GLN A 49 -3.45 14.52 0.28
C GLN A 49 -2.31 14.42 1.33
N GLU A 50 -2.19 13.30 2.02
CA GLU A 50 -1.08 13.10 2.97
C GLU A 50 0.27 12.91 2.25
N ILE A 51 0.29 12.23 1.11
CA ILE A 51 1.49 12.13 0.27
C ILE A 51 1.90 13.53 -0.24
N LEU A 52 0.95 14.31 -0.75
CA LEU A 52 1.19 15.65 -1.31
C LEU A 52 1.88 16.61 -0.33
N LYS A 53 1.61 16.47 0.97
CA LYS A 53 2.24 17.31 2.02
C LYS A 53 3.74 17.06 2.19
N ARG A 54 4.28 15.97 1.63
CA ARG A 54 5.61 15.45 1.96
C ARG A 54 6.53 15.27 0.75
N ILE A 55 5.98 15.30 -0.46
CA ILE A 55 6.74 15.14 -1.70
C ILE A 55 7.33 16.46 -2.17
N ARG A 56 8.38 16.38 -2.98
CA ARG A 56 9.06 17.52 -3.60
C ARG A 56 9.15 17.31 -5.11
N PRO A 57 9.14 18.40 -5.91
CA PRO A 57 9.46 18.30 -7.32
C PRO A 57 10.80 17.60 -7.53
N GLY A 58 10.82 16.57 -8.37
CA GLY A 58 12.04 15.81 -8.66
C GLY A 58 12.17 14.49 -7.91
N ASP A 59 11.32 14.22 -6.92
CA ASP A 59 11.30 12.97 -6.17
C ASP A 59 11.00 11.77 -7.09
N SER A 60 11.48 10.59 -6.67
CA SER A 60 11.25 9.28 -7.28
C SER A 60 10.21 8.47 -6.48
N TYR A 61 9.38 7.73 -7.22
CA TYR A 61 8.22 7.04 -6.67
C TYR A 61 8.24 5.54 -6.96
N LEU A 62 7.93 4.74 -5.94
CA LEU A 62 7.65 3.30 -6.02
C LEU A 62 6.24 3.02 -5.52
N GLU A 63 5.45 2.26 -6.29
CA GLU A 63 4.19 1.68 -5.82
C GLU A 63 4.25 0.16 -5.88
N ILE A 64 4.00 -0.49 -4.74
CA ILE A 64 3.84 -1.94 -4.64
C ILE A 64 2.35 -2.25 -4.72
N GLY A 65 1.96 -3.08 -5.70
CA GLY A 65 0.59 -3.50 -5.94
C GLY A 65 -0.38 -2.35 -6.23
N PRO A 66 -0.14 -1.53 -7.27
CA PRO A 66 -1.01 -0.41 -7.63
C PRO A 66 -2.42 -0.84 -8.09
N GLY A 67 -2.64 -2.10 -8.46
CA GLY A 67 -3.94 -2.59 -8.90
C GLY A 67 -4.49 -1.80 -10.09
N ASP A 68 -5.73 -1.29 -9.99
CA ASP A 68 -6.38 -0.47 -11.03
C ASP A 68 -5.77 0.94 -11.24
N GLY A 69 -4.62 1.20 -10.60
CA GLY A 69 -3.82 2.40 -10.77
C GLY A 69 -4.50 3.68 -10.29
N LYS A 70 -5.56 3.62 -9.47
CA LYS A 70 -6.25 4.83 -9.00
C LYS A 70 -5.34 5.77 -8.21
N ILE A 71 -4.50 5.24 -7.32
CA ILE A 71 -3.51 6.05 -6.60
C ILE A 71 -2.43 6.50 -7.59
N ALA A 72 -1.80 5.56 -8.30
CA ALA A 72 -0.79 5.81 -9.33
C ALA A 72 -1.14 6.99 -10.25
N ARG A 73 -2.33 6.99 -10.87
CA ARG A 73 -2.77 8.03 -11.81
C ARG A 73 -2.85 9.43 -11.21
N ASN A 74 -3.12 9.54 -9.91
CA ASN A 74 -3.26 10.83 -9.24
C ASN A 74 -1.92 11.40 -8.77
N ILE A 75 -0.93 10.55 -8.43
CA ILE A 75 0.32 11.00 -7.82
C ILE A 75 1.54 10.83 -8.70
N ALA A 76 1.60 9.80 -9.56
CA ALA A 76 2.75 9.54 -10.41
C ALA A 76 3.17 10.74 -11.28
N PRO A 77 2.25 11.54 -11.86
CA PRO A 77 2.63 12.72 -12.65
C PRO A 77 3.36 13.81 -11.85
N LEU A 78 3.34 13.74 -10.52
CA LEU A 78 4.00 14.72 -9.64
C LEU A 78 5.46 14.35 -9.35
N PHE A 79 5.87 13.13 -9.71
CA PHE A 79 7.23 12.63 -9.53
C PHE A 79 8.01 12.70 -10.84
N LYS A 80 9.33 12.75 -10.72
CA LYS A 80 10.22 12.70 -11.89
C LYS A 80 10.18 11.34 -12.57
N LYS A 81 9.99 10.29 -11.77
CA LYS A 81 9.98 8.90 -12.20
C LYS A 81 9.06 8.10 -11.29
N ALA A 82 8.23 7.26 -11.90
CA ALA A 82 7.39 6.29 -11.21
C ALA A 82 7.80 4.86 -11.59
N THR A 83 7.88 4.01 -10.57
CA THR A 83 8.17 2.59 -10.68
C THR A 83 7.08 1.79 -10.00
N TYR A 84 6.68 0.68 -10.60
CA TYR A 84 5.57 -0.15 -10.17
C TYR A 84 5.98 -1.60 -10.08
N VAL A 85 5.46 -2.30 -9.07
CA VAL A 85 5.56 -3.76 -8.96
C VAL A 85 4.14 -4.31 -8.90
N GLU A 86 3.71 -4.98 -9.96
CA GLU A 86 2.35 -5.47 -10.13
C GLU A 86 2.35 -6.87 -10.76
N PRO A 87 1.94 -7.92 -10.04
CA PRO A 87 1.93 -9.28 -10.59
C PRO A 87 0.77 -9.56 -11.55
N ASN A 88 -0.26 -8.71 -11.63
CA ASN A 88 -1.36 -8.87 -12.57
C ASN A 88 -1.07 -8.17 -13.90
N ALA A 89 -0.88 -8.96 -14.96
CA ALA A 89 -0.57 -8.45 -16.30
C ALA A 89 -1.57 -7.41 -16.85
N LEU A 90 -2.87 -7.53 -16.53
CA LEU A 90 -3.89 -6.60 -17.01
C LEU A 90 -3.72 -5.22 -16.35
N PHE A 91 -3.50 -5.20 -15.04
CA PHE A 91 -3.25 -3.97 -14.30
C PHE A 91 -1.88 -3.36 -14.64
N ALA A 92 -0.85 -4.20 -14.74
CA ALA A 92 0.48 -3.77 -15.14
C ALA A 92 0.49 -3.04 -16.50
N ALA A 93 -0.34 -3.50 -17.45
CA ALA A 93 -0.43 -2.90 -18.79
C ALA A 93 -1.10 -1.52 -18.81
N GLU A 94 -1.83 -1.12 -17.77
CA GLU A 94 -2.51 0.17 -17.67
C GLU A 94 -1.66 1.25 -16.98
N LEU A 95 -0.47 0.90 -16.49
CA LEU A 95 0.42 1.81 -15.75
C LEU A 95 1.42 2.49 -16.67
N GLU A 96 1.62 3.80 -16.47
CA GLU A 96 2.60 4.59 -17.20
C GLU A 96 3.88 4.78 -16.36
N GLY A 97 4.97 4.10 -16.72
CA GLY A 97 6.26 4.23 -16.04
C GLY A 97 7.12 2.97 -16.16
N THR A 98 8.03 2.78 -15.21
CA THR A 98 8.80 1.52 -15.13
C THR A 98 7.96 0.47 -14.40
N VAL A 99 7.55 -0.59 -15.09
CA VAL A 99 6.68 -1.62 -14.49
C VAL A 99 7.42 -2.96 -14.42
N TYR A 100 7.51 -3.51 -13.22
CA TYR A 100 7.96 -4.87 -12.97
C TYR A 100 6.73 -5.79 -12.81
N HIS A 101 6.55 -6.69 -13.77
CA HIS A 101 5.52 -7.72 -13.71
C HIS A 101 6.01 -8.90 -12.84
N SER A 102 5.96 -8.71 -11.52
CA SER A 102 6.46 -9.64 -10.50
C SER A 102 5.78 -9.39 -9.16
N THR A 103 6.01 -10.26 -8.18
CA THR A 103 5.66 -10.00 -6.78
C THR A 103 6.74 -9.14 -6.13
N TRP A 104 6.40 -8.47 -5.01
CA TRP A 104 7.40 -7.67 -4.30
C TRP A 104 8.48 -8.54 -3.67
N GLU A 105 8.13 -9.75 -3.27
CA GLU A 105 9.03 -10.74 -2.70
C GLU A 105 10.11 -11.16 -3.69
N GLU A 106 9.75 -11.37 -4.95
CA GLU A 106 10.65 -11.90 -5.99
C GLU A 106 11.40 -10.81 -6.77
N VAL A 107 10.86 -9.60 -6.87
CA VAL A 107 11.49 -8.55 -7.68
C VAL A 107 12.79 -8.07 -7.04
N GLU A 108 13.86 -8.01 -7.82
CA GLU A 108 15.12 -7.41 -7.40
C GLU A 108 15.23 -6.01 -8.02
N ILE A 109 15.26 -4.99 -7.16
CA ILE A 109 15.37 -3.58 -7.54
C ILE A 109 16.55 -2.98 -6.79
N ASP A 110 17.53 -2.48 -7.54
CA ASP A 110 18.73 -1.80 -7.02
C ASP A 110 18.54 -0.28 -6.83
N GLU A 111 17.42 0.26 -7.31
CA GLU A 111 17.09 1.68 -7.19
C GLU A 111 16.58 2.04 -5.78
N GLU A 112 16.96 3.22 -5.29
CA GLU A 112 16.39 3.82 -4.09
C GLU A 112 15.37 4.90 -4.47
N PHE A 113 14.26 4.95 -3.73
CA PHE A 113 13.13 5.83 -3.98
C PHE A 113 12.98 6.90 -2.90
N ASP A 114 12.48 8.07 -3.26
CA ASP A 114 12.14 9.10 -2.27
C ASP A 114 10.85 8.74 -1.52
N LEU A 115 9.87 8.15 -2.23
CA LEU A 115 8.64 7.63 -1.67
C LEU A 115 8.36 6.21 -2.18
N ALA A 116 8.00 5.32 -1.27
CA ALA A 116 7.31 4.07 -1.58
C ALA A 116 5.91 4.03 -0.97
N VAL A 117 4.93 3.57 -1.76
CA VAL A 117 3.54 3.34 -1.33
C VAL A 117 3.20 1.86 -1.47
N CYS A 118 2.60 1.30 -0.41
CA CYS A 118 2.06 -0.05 -0.40
C CYS A 118 0.64 0.01 0.17
N SER A 119 -0.36 0.01 -0.71
CA SER A 119 -1.75 0.26 -0.33
C SER A 119 -2.59 -1.00 -0.49
N HIS A 120 -3.12 -1.54 0.60
CA HIS A 120 -3.99 -2.73 0.62
C HIS A 120 -3.37 -4.03 0.07
N VAL A 121 -2.04 -4.10 -0.07
CA VAL A 121 -1.34 -5.30 -0.56
C VAL A 121 -1.10 -6.34 0.53
N LEU A 122 -0.84 -5.91 1.77
CA LEU A 122 -0.43 -6.80 2.86
C LEU A 122 -1.46 -7.90 3.19
N TYR A 123 -2.72 -7.75 2.79
CA TYR A 123 -3.74 -8.81 2.96
C TYR A 123 -3.43 -10.07 2.16
N HIS A 124 -2.63 -9.94 1.10
CA HIS A 124 -2.19 -11.05 0.26
C HIS A 124 -0.88 -11.68 0.74
N VAL A 125 -0.23 -11.06 1.74
CA VAL A 125 1.06 -11.51 2.28
C VAL A 125 0.81 -12.26 3.59
N PRO A 126 1.41 -13.44 3.81
CA PRO A 126 1.36 -14.11 5.10
C PRO A 126 1.84 -13.21 6.24
N THR A 127 1.09 -13.14 7.34
CA THR A 127 1.40 -12.23 8.46
C THR A 127 2.80 -12.43 9.06
N CYS A 128 3.34 -13.65 9.01
CA CYS A 128 4.71 -13.94 9.44
C CYS A 128 5.78 -13.25 8.57
N ALA A 129 5.47 -12.96 7.30
CA ALA A 129 6.38 -12.34 6.34
C ALA A 129 6.25 -10.81 6.28
N TRP A 130 5.26 -10.20 6.93
CA TRP A 130 5.02 -8.75 6.86
C TRP A 130 6.23 -7.91 7.27
N LYS A 131 7.01 -8.36 8.27
CA LYS A 131 8.21 -7.65 8.72
C LYS A 131 9.26 -7.57 7.61
N GLU A 132 9.54 -8.70 6.96
CA GLU A 132 10.51 -8.75 5.86
C GLU A 132 10.00 -8.01 4.63
N PHE A 133 8.71 -8.18 4.31
CA PHE A 133 8.05 -7.47 3.22
C PHE A 133 8.20 -5.94 3.35
N ILE A 134 7.83 -5.39 4.51
CA ILE A 134 7.92 -3.94 4.80
C ILE A 134 9.40 -3.51 4.93
N GLY A 135 10.24 -4.37 5.51
CA GLY A 135 11.69 -4.12 5.63
C GLY A 135 12.33 -3.89 4.26
N LYS A 136 12.04 -4.75 3.28
CA LYS A 136 12.51 -4.59 1.90
C LYS A 136 12.07 -3.26 1.28
N ILE A 137 10.85 -2.80 1.56
CA ILE A 137 10.36 -1.48 1.08
C ILE A 137 11.16 -0.34 1.72
N ALA A 138 11.35 -0.40 3.04
CA ALA A 138 12.03 0.64 3.80
C ALA A 138 13.53 0.73 3.47
N GLU A 139 14.16 -0.39 3.11
CA GLU A 139 15.55 -0.41 2.64
C GLU A 139 15.73 0.28 1.29
N ARG A 140 14.67 0.28 0.46
CA ARG A 140 14.65 0.89 -0.88
C ARG A 140 13.99 2.26 -0.92
N SER A 141 13.54 2.81 0.21
CA SER A 141 12.85 4.10 0.20
C SER A 141 13.23 5.01 1.36
N LYS A 142 13.26 6.33 1.13
CA LYS A 142 13.47 7.32 2.19
C LYS A 142 12.22 7.48 3.05
N MET A 143 11.05 7.35 2.44
CA MET A 143 9.74 7.39 3.09
C MET A 143 8.88 6.22 2.61
N THR A 144 8.25 5.53 3.56
CA THR A 144 7.36 4.40 3.26
C THR A 144 5.96 4.69 3.79
N VAL A 145 4.96 4.64 2.92
CA VAL A 145 3.55 4.73 3.26
C VAL A 145 2.93 3.35 3.09
N VAL A 146 2.43 2.79 4.19
CA VAL A 146 1.68 1.53 4.16
C VAL A 146 0.25 1.82 4.56
N VAL A 147 -0.69 1.46 3.67
CA VAL A 147 -2.12 1.66 3.92
C VAL A 147 -2.77 0.32 4.17
N MET A 148 -3.42 0.22 5.32
CA MET A 148 -4.19 -0.94 5.72
C MET A 148 -5.38 -0.54 6.58
N GLU A 149 -6.53 -1.13 6.30
CA GLU A 149 -7.67 -1.23 7.20
C GLU A 149 -7.33 -2.15 8.38
N CYS A 150 -7.68 -1.71 9.58
CA CYS A 150 -7.52 -2.45 10.81
C CYS A 150 -8.88 -2.58 11.48
N ALA A 151 -9.39 -3.80 11.66
CA ALA A 151 -10.49 -4.06 12.58
C ALA A 151 -9.95 -3.94 14.02
N GLY A 152 -10.66 -3.20 14.88
CA GLY A 152 -10.17 -2.56 16.12
C GLY A 152 -9.43 -3.41 17.18
N SER A 153 -9.26 -4.72 17.02
CA SER A 153 -8.48 -5.58 17.93
C SER A 153 -7.06 -5.91 17.46
N GLN A 154 -6.70 -5.65 16.19
CA GLN A 154 -5.33 -5.87 15.68
C GLN A 154 -4.40 -4.68 15.90
N LEU A 155 -4.95 -3.54 16.33
CA LEU A 155 -4.25 -2.26 16.53
C LEU A 155 -3.03 -2.37 17.47
N ASN A 156 -3.14 -3.18 18.53
CA ASN A 156 -2.08 -3.35 19.53
C ASN A 156 -0.94 -4.28 19.09
N LYS A 157 -1.10 -5.08 18.03
CA LYS A 157 -0.06 -6.03 17.61
C LYS A 157 0.94 -5.43 16.62
N LEU A 158 0.52 -4.46 15.81
CA LEU A 158 1.40 -3.81 14.84
C LEU A 158 2.25 -2.69 15.46
N LEU A 159 1.69 -1.91 16.38
CA LEU A 159 2.37 -0.80 17.04
C LEU A 159 3.49 -1.25 18.00
N CYS A 160 3.44 -2.48 18.50
CA CYS A 160 4.41 -2.97 19.48
C CYS A 160 5.70 -3.59 18.89
N ARG A 161 5.91 -3.62 17.56
CA ARG A 161 7.02 -4.41 17.00
C ARG A 161 7.97 -3.71 16.01
N TYR A 162 7.83 -2.42 15.75
CA TYR A 162 8.83 -1.71 14.93
C TYR A 162 9.30 -0.43 15.62
N ASN A 163 10.18 -0.64 16.59
CA ASN A 163 11.08 0.37 17.13
C ASN A 163 12.48 -0.13 16.71
N PRO A 164 13.24 0.59 15.86
CA PRO A 164 14.56 0.15 15.41
C PRO A 164 15.52 -0.07 16.59
#